data_AF-A0A285RIL9-F1
#
_entry.id   AF-A0A285RIL9-F1
#
_cell.length_a   1.000
_cell.length_b   1.000
_cell.length_c   1.000
_cell.angle_alpha   90.00
_cell.angle_beta   90.00
_cell.angle_gamma   90.00
#
_symmetry.space_group_name_H-M   'P 1'
#
loop_
_entity.id
_entity.type
_entity.pdbx_description
1 polymer ?
#
loop_
_entity_poly.entity_id
_entity_poly.type
_entity_poly.pdbx_seq_one_letter_code
_entity_poly.pdbx_strand_id
1 'polypeptide(L)'
;MDLIVTRQGDIWQARYGEKVWQAGVGRGGIAPKQVEGDGISPIGCWPIRRVLYRADKLGEAPASVFPTETIAADDGWCDAPEHPDYNRPVKRPFAASHEEMWRADDLYDIVVVLGHNDDPVVPGAGSAVFLHVASAGYGATAGCATLTRADLLEFLALAAPGTRLCFRAEE
;
A
#
# COMPACT_ATOMS: atom_id res chain seq x y z
N MET A 1 14.04 -1.52 11.83
CA MET A 1 13.32 -2.81 11.69
C MET A 1 12.33 -2.63 10.55
N ASP A 2 12.07 -3.68 9.77
CA ASP A 2 11.18 -3.62 8.61
C ASP A 2 9.94 -4.49 8.83
N LEU A 3 8.82 -4.09 8.22
CA LEU A 3 7.62 -4.93 8.09
C LEU A 3 7.85 -5.90 6.94
N ILE A 4 7.99 -7.19 7.25
CA ILE A 4 8.29 -8.23 6.26
C ILE A 4 7.02 -8.98 5.92
N VAL A 5 6.58 -8.87 4.67
CA VAL A 5 5.47 -9.64 4.11
C VAL A 5 6.04 -10.86 3.38
N THR A 6 5.63 -12.05 3.80
CA THR A 6 6.07 -13.34 3.21
C THR A 6 4.94 -14.36 3.34
N ARG A 7 5.07 -15.47 2.61
CA ARG A 7 4.13 -16.59 2.71
C ARG A 7 4.56 -17.53 3.83
N GLN A 8 3.58 -18.04 4.57
CA GLN A 8 3.75 -19.00 5.65
C GLN A 8 2.69 -20.09 5.49
N GLY A 9 3.07 -21.22 4.88
CA GLY A 9 2.11 -22.24 4.46
C GLY A 9 1.14 -21.69 3.43
N ASP A 10 -0.16 -21.81 3.70
CA ASP A 10 -1.22 -21.39 2.77
C ASP A 10 -1.64 -19.91 2.93
N ILE A 11 -1.05 -19.17 3.87
CA ILE A 11 -1.42 -17.78 4.16
C ILE A 11 -0.24 -16.83 3.97
N TRP A 12 -0.56 -15.58 3.68
CA TRP A 12 0.40 -14.48 3.73
C TRP A 12 0.41 -13.87 5.13
N GLN A 13 1.58 -13.48 5.59
CA GLN A 13 1.76 -12.83 6.89
C GLN A 13 2.67 -11.62 6.76
N ALA A 14 2.41 -10.61 7.59
CA ALA A 14 3.32 -9.49 7.80
C ALA A 14 3.92 -9.60 9.20
N ARG A 15 5.25 -9.51 9.30
CA ARG A 15 5.99 -9.58 10.56
C ARG A 15 6.76 -8.29 10.83
N TYR A 16 6.64 -7.78 12.05
CA TYR A 16 7.42 -6.63 12.54
C TYR A 16 7.93 -6.95 13.95
N GLY A 17 9.20 -7.35 14.03
CA GLY A 17 9.79 -7.83 15.28
C GLY A 17 9.15 -9.15 15.71
N GLU A 18 8.54 -9.15 16.90
CA GLU A 18 7.80 -10.29 17.45
C GLU A 18 6.32 -10.31 17.03
N LYS A 19 5.81 -9.22 16.45
CA LYS A 19 4.43 -9.13 15.98
C LYS A 19 4.27 -9.80 14.63
N VAL A 20 3.20 -10.56 14.48
CA VAL A 20 2.81 -11.26 13.25
C VAL A 20 1.32 -11.04 13.02
N TRP A 21 0.97 -10.60 11.83
CA TRP A 21 -0.40 -10.42 11.38
C TRP A 21 -0.63 -11.19 10.10
N GLN A 22 -1.86 -11.62 9.86
CA GLN A 22 -2.24 -12.11 8.54
C GLN A 22 -2.27 -10.94 7.56
N ALA A 23 -1.82 -11.19 6.33
CA ALA A 23 -1.77 -10.19 5.28
C ALA A 23 -2.48 -10.67 4.01
N GLY A 24 -2.83 -9.72 3.14
CA GLY A 24 -3.09 -9.98 1.73
C GLY A 24 -1.96 -9.44 0.86
N VAL A 25 -1.81 -10.00 -0.33
CA VAL A 25 -0.87 -9.54 -1.37
C VAL A 25 -1.55 -9.56 -2.72
N GLY A 26 -0.83 -9.12 -3.76
CA GLY A 26 -1.29 -9.18 -5.13
C GLY A 26 -1.65 -10.61 -5.58
N ARG A 27 -2.62 -10.74 -6.49
CA ARG A 27 -3.05 -12.03 -7.07
C ARG A 27 -1.92 -12.83 -7.74
N GLY A 28 -0.86 -12.15 -8.18
CA GLY A 28 0.36 -12.75 -8.73
C GLY A 28 1.37 -13.17 -7.66
N GLY A 29 1.06 -13.00 -6.37
CA GLY A 29 1.95 -13.26 -5.26
C GLY A 29 3.09 -12.24 -5.17
N ILE A 30 4.17 -12.65 -4.50
CA ILE A 30 5.41 -11.88 -4.39
C ILE A 30 6.43 -12.40 -5.41
N ALA A 31 6.83 -11.52 -6.33
CA ALA A 31 7.77 -11.85 -7.40
C ALA A 31 8.45 -10.57 -7.92
N PRO A 32 9.48 -10.68 -8.78
CA PRO A 32 9.96 -9.52 -9.53
C PRO A 32 8.85 -8.94 -10.40
N LYS A 33 8.60 -7.64 -10.26
CA LYS A 33 7.62 -6.90 -11.07
C LYS A 33 8.01 -6.97 -12.55
N GLN A 34 7.04 -7.23 -13.42
CA GLN A 34 7.29 -7.35 -14.86
C GLN A 34 6.69 -6.17 -15.63
N VAL A 35 5.44 -5.82 -15.33
CA VAL A 35 4.71 -4.76 -16.01
C VAL A 35 3.58 -4.22 -15.13
N GLU A 36 3.11 -3.02 -15.44
CA GLU A 36 1.88 -2.44 -14.87
C GLU A 36 0.71 -3.44 -14.94
N GLY A 37 -0.06 -3.53 -13.85
CA GLY A 37 -1.24 -4.39 -13.79
C GLY A 37 -0.99 -5.91 -13.74
N ASP A 38 0.25 -6.40 -13.65
CA ASP A 38 0.56 -7.84 -13.56
C ASP A 38 0.02 -8.54 -12.29
N GLY A 39 -0.48 -7.79 -11.31
CA GLY A 39 -1.00 -8.35 -10.06
C GLY A 39 0.07 -8.75 -9.05
N ILE A 40 1.35 -8.46 -9.31
CA ILE A 40 2.47 -8.84 -8.46
C ILE A 40 2.72 -7.78 -7.37
N SER A 41 2.91 -8.24 -6.14
CA SER A 41 3.55 -7.46 -5.08
C SER A 41 5.07 -7.51 -5.26
N PRO A 42 5.73 -6.37 -5.53
CA PRO A 42 7.11 -6.35 -6.02
C PRO A 42 8.10 -6.77 -4.94
N ILE A 43 8.85 -7.86 -5.18
CA ILE A 43 9.92 -8.32 -4.29
C ILE A 43 10.93 -7.18 -4.03
N GLY A 44 11.31 -6.98 -2.77
CA GLY A 44 12.18 -5.87 -2.36
C GLY A 44 11.65 -5.14 -1.14
N CYS A 45 12.35 -4.07 -0.75
CA CYS A 45 12.02 -3.26 0.43
C CYS A 45 11.81 -1.80 0.02
N TRP A 46 10.66 -1.25 0.38
CA TRP A 46 10.21 0.08 -0.02
C TRP A 46 10.06 0.98 1.21
N PRO A 47 10.61 2.21 1.20
CA PRO A 47 10.42 3.14 2.31
C PRO A 47 8.95 3.53 2.43
N ILE A 48 8.47 3.71 3.66
CA ILE A 48 7.16 4.31 3.90
C ILE A 48 7.31 5.83 3.73
N ARG A 49 6.55 6.40 2.78
CA ARG A 49 6.60 7.84 2.47
C ARG A 49 5.68 8.64 3.37
N ARG A 50 4.44 8.19 3.51
CA ARG A 50 3.40 8.84 4.30
C ARG A 50 2.20 7.91 4.51
N VAL A 51 1.36 8.30 5.46
CA VAL A 51 0.06 7.67 5.74
C VAL A 51 -1.04 8.63 5.28
N LEU A 52 -1.97 8.11 4.51
CA LEU A 52 -3.20 8.80 4.14
C LEU A 52 -4.36 8.14 4.87
N TYR A 53 -5.34 8.92 5.35
CA TYR A 53 -6.47 8.35 6.07
C TYR A 53 -7.79 9.09 5.85
N ARG A 54 -8.90 8.38 6.05
CA ARG A 54 -10.27 8.90 5.98
C ARG A 54 -10.70 9.50 7.32
N ALA A 55 -10.55 10.82 7.47
CA ALA A 55 -10.91 11.53 8.70
C ALA A 55 -12.40 11.36 9.08
N ASP A 56 -13.30 11.26 8.09
CA ASP A 56 -14.73 11.04 8.29
C ASP A 56 -15.05 9.64 8.87
N LYS A 57 -14.16 8.65 8.67
CA LYS A 57 -14.34 7.28 9.16
C LYS A 57 -13.52 6.93 10.39
N LEU A 58 -12.40 7.62 10.61
CA LEU A 58 -11.52 7.41 11.75
C LEU A 58 -11.76 8.40 12.89
N GLY A 59 -12.24 9.61 12.59
CA GLY A 59 -12.42 10.69 13.57
C GLY A 59 -11.11 11.39 13.97
N GLU A 60 -10.01 10.65 14.07
CA GLU A 60 -8.68 11.17 14.39
C GLU A 60 -7.58 10.57 13.50
N ALA A 61 -6.42 11.22 13.47
CA ALA A 61 -5.26 10.72 12.73
C ALA A 61 -4.69 9.46 13.41
N PRO A 62 -4.28 8.42 12.65
CA PRO A 62 -3.54 7.30 13.19
C PRO A 62 -2.29 7.75 13.96
N ALA A 63 -2.02 7.12 15.11
CA ALA A 63 -0.74 7.29 15.78
C ALA A 63 0.37 6.74 14.88
N SER A 64 1.23 7.62 14.35
CA SER A 64 2.28 7.23 13.43
C SER A 64 3.48 8.17 13.53
N VAL A 65 4.67 7.62 13.31
CA VAL A 65 5.92 8.39 13.16
C VAL A 65 6.09 8.97 11.76
N PHE A 66 5.27 8.56 10.80
CA PHE A 66 5.34 9.02 9.41
C PHE A 66 4.43 10.24 9.18
N PRO A 67 4.75 11.09 8.18
CA PRO A 67 3.84 12.15 7.75
C PRO A 67 2.45 11.58 7.49
N THR A 68 1.43 12.19 8.10
CA THR A 68 0.06 11.67 8.09
C THR A 68 -0.89 12.75 7.63
N GLU A 69 -1.65 12.48 6.58
CA GLU A 69 -2.50 13.45 5.88
C GLU A 69 -3.89 12.87 5.62
N THR A 70 -4.92 13.72 5.56
CA THR A 70 -6.28 13.28 5.25
C THR A 70 -6.46 13.06 3.76
N ILE A 71 -7.17 12.00 3.37
CA ILE A 71 -7.66 11.80 2.00
C ILE A 71 -8.83 12.76 1.77
N ALA A 72 -8.79 13.54 0.70
CA ALA A 72 -9.89 14.39 0.25
C ALA A 72 -10.77 13.67 -0.79
N ALA A 73 -12.02 14.11 -0.93
CA ALA A 73 -13.00 13.49 -1.82
C ALA A 73 -12.60 13.51 -3.31
N ASP A 74 -11.72 14.42 -3.71
CA ASP A 74 -11.21 14.59 -5.06
C ASP A 74 -9.78 14.03 -5.22
N ASP A 75 -9.23 13.33 -4.24
CA ASP A 75 -7.91 12.71 -4.37
C ASP A 75 -7.95 11.49 -5.29
N GLY A 76 -6.94 11.41 -6.16
CA GLY A 76 -6.64 10.26 -7.00
C GLY A 76 -5.15 9.93 -7.03
N TRP A 77 -4.81 8.78 -7.60
CA TRP A 77 -3.43 8.40 -7.88
C TRP A 77 -3.30 7.89 -9.31
N CYS A 78 -2.51 8.56 -10.15
CA CYS A 78 -2.41 8.20 -11.55
C CYS A 78 -1.68 6.87 -11.75
N ASP A 79 -2.30 5.96 -12.49
CA ASP A 79 -1.78 4.63 -12.83
C ASP A 79 -1.58 4.44 -14.34
N ALA A 80 -1.74 5.50 -15.13
CA ALA A 80 -1.55 5.51 -16.58
C ALA A 80 -0.06 5.68 -16.97
N PRO A 81 0.62 4.65 -17.51
CA PRO A 81 2.06 4.68 -17.79
C PRO A 81 2.51 5.80 -18.75
N GLU A 82 1.64 6.17 -19.69
CA GLU A 82 1.93 7.17 -20.72
C GLU A 82 1.73 8.61 -20.21
N HIS A 83 1.16 8.78 -19.02
CA HIS A 83 0.85 10.10 -18.48
C HIS A 83 2.08 10.71 -17.76
N PRO A 84 2.34 12.04 -17.91
CA PRO A 84 3.43 12.71 -17.20
C PRO A 84 3.38 12.55 -15.68
N ASP A 85 2.18 12.42 -15.11
CA ASP A 85 1.94 12.22 -13.69
C ASP A 85 1.83 10.74 -13.27
N TYR A 86 2.29 9.80 -14.10
CA TYR A 86 2.27 8.38 -13.75
C TYR A 86 2.88 8.12 -12.36
N ASN A 87 2.20 7.27 -11.58
CA ASN A 87 2.52 6.92 -10.21
C ASN A 87 2.67 8.13 -9.25
N ARG A 88 1.84 9.15 -9.43
CA ARG A 88 1.80 10.35 -8.56
C ARG A 88 0.38 10.68 -8.09
N PRO A 89 0.23 11.39 -6.96
CA PRO A 89 -1.05 11.93 -6.53
C PRO A 89 -1.58 12.95 -7.54
N VAL A 90 -2.88 12.90 -7.81
CA VAL A 90 -3.59 13.80 -8.73
C VAL A 90 -4.92 14.24 -8.12
N LYS A 91 -5.54 15.27 -8.70
CA LYS A 91 -6.89 15.74 -8.33
C LYS A 91 -7.91 15.38 -9.39
N ARG A 92 -9.10 14.96 -8.95
CA ARG A 92 -10.23 14.62 -9.81
C ARG A 92 -11.11 15.86 -10.08
N PRO A 93 -11.77 15.97 -11.25
CA PRO A 93 -11.76 15.00 -12.35
C PRO A 93 -10.40 14.94 -13.05
N PHE A 94 -9.94 13.73 -13.34
CA PHE A 94 -8.67 13.46 -14.00
C PHE A 94 -8.92 12.54 -15.20
N ALA A 95 -8.48 12.93 -16.39
CA ALA A 95 -8.89 12.28 -17.64
C ALA A 95 -8.19 10.95 -17.91
N ALA A 96 -6.92 10.82 -17.50
CA ALA A 96 -6.18 9.57 -17.62
C ALA A 96 -6.60 8.58 -16.53
N SER A 97 -6.20 7.32 -16.68
CA SER A 97 -6.45 6.29 -15.66
C SER A 97 -5.84 6.70 -14.32
N HIS A 98 -6.60 6.45 -13.26
CA HIS A 98 -6.21 6.74 -11.89
C HIS A 98 -7.03 5.90 -10.88
N GLU A 99 -6.41 5.62 -9.75
CA GLU A 99 -7.08 5.13 -8.55
C GLU A 99 -7.90 6.26 -7.91
N GLU A 100 -9.11 5.94 -7.46
CA GLU A 100 -9.89 6.82 -6.60
C GLU A 100 -9.46 6.62 -5.14
N MET A 101 -8.86 7.64 -4.52
CA MET A 101 -8.39 7.51 -3.13
C MET A 101 -9.56 7.56 -2.14
N TRP A 102 -10.57 8.38 -2.42
CA TRP A 102 -11.82 8.42 -1.66
C TRP A 102 -12.80 7.34 -2.12
N ARG A 103 -12.68 6.13 -1.58
CA ARG A 103 -13.53 4.99 -1.92
C ARG A 103 -14.82 4.94 -1.10
N ALA A 104 -15.87 4.34 -1.68
CA ALA A 104 -17.11 4.04 -0.97
C ALA A 104 -16.95 2.85 0.01
N ASP A 105 -16.08 1.89 -0.34
CA ASP A 105 -15.67 0.82 0.57
C ASP A 105 -14.63 1.31 1.60
N ASP A 106 -14.18 0.39 2.45
CA ASP A 106 -13.26 0.69 3.57
C ASP A 106 -11.79 0.40 3.26
N LEU A 107 -11.46 -0.01 2.02
CA LEU A 107 -10.11 -0.49 1.70
C LEU A 107 -9.06 0.61 1.85
N TYR A 108 -9.43 1.85 1.54
CA TYR A 108 -8.58 3.04 1.65
C TYR A 108 -8.96 3.93 2.84
N ASP A 109 -9.56 3.36 3.89
CA ASP A 109 -9.71 4.06 5.17
C ASP A 109 -8.36 4.51 5.73
N ILE A 110 -7.33 3.69 5.49
CA ILE A 110 -5.93 3.97 5.79
C ILE A 110 -5.11 3.43 4.60
N VAL A 111 -4.26 4.28 4.02
CA VAL A 111 -3.34 3.94 2.94
C VAL A 111 -1.94 4.38 3.31
N VAL A 112 -1.01 3.44 3.36
CA VAL A 112 0.42 3.70 3.56
C VAL A 112 1.08 3.72 2.19
N VAL A 113 1.55 4.91 1.81
CA VAL A 113 2.22 5.13 0.52
C VAL A 113 3.65 4.63 0.62
N LEU A 114 4.02 3.71 -0.27
CA LEU A 114 5.36 3.15 -0.35
C LEU A 114 6.17 3.84 -1.44
N GLY A 115 7.48 3.90 -1.28
CA GLY A 115 8.41 4.43 -2.29
C GLY A 115 8.71 3.44 -3.41
N HIS A 116 7.69 2.75 -3.94
CA HIS A 116 7.83 1.89 -5.10
C HIS A 116 7.62 2.71 -6.38
N ASN A 117 8.60 2.66 -7.28
CA ASN A 117 8.59 3.37 -8.57
C ASN A 117 8.29 4.88 -8.46
N ASP A 118 8.81 5.56 -7.44
CA ASP A 118 8.45 6.96 -7.13
C ASP A 118 9.56 8.00 -7.44
N ASP A 119 10.84 7.62 -7.37
CA ASP A 119 11.96 8.54 -7.63
C ASP A 119 13.22 7.82 -8.20
N PRO A 120 13.50 7.92 -9.51
CA PRO A 120 12.60 8.45 -10.55
C PRO A 120 11.46 7.47 -10.86
N VAL A 121 10.33 7.99 -11.31
CA VAL A 121 9.24 7.17 -11.85
C VAL A 121 9.64 6.62 -13.22
N VAL A 122 9.54 5.31 -13.41
CA VAL A 122 9.75 4.60 -14.67
C VAL A 122 8.39 4.13 -15.21
N PRO A 123 7.92 4.62 -16.37
CA PRO A 123 6.68 4.19 -17.01
C PRO A 123 6.53 2.66 -17.11
N GLY A 124 5.38 2.15 -16.68
CA GLY A 124 5.03 0.73 -16.80
C GLY A 124 5.71 -0.19 -15.78
N ALA A 125 6.56 0.33 -14.88
CA ALA A 125 7.24 -0.45 -13.85
C ALA A 125 6.37 -0.74 -12.61
N GLY A 126 5.07 -0.43 -12.67
CA GLY A 126 4.10 -0.60 -11.59
C GLY A 126 3.80 0.72 -10.86
N SER A 127 2.55 0.89 -10.45
CA SER A 127 2.08 2.07 -9.74
C SER A 127 1.14 1.69 -8.60
N ALA A 128 0.84 2.68 -7.74
CA ALA A 128 -0.12 2.55 -6.66
C ALA A 128 0.09 1.33 -5.74
N VAL A 129 1.35 0.91 -5.55
CA VAL A 129 1.69 -0.19 -4.63
C VAL A 129 1.70 0.36 -3.21
N PHE A 130 0.65 0.07 -2.47
CA PHE A 130 0.44 0.55 -1.11
C PHE A 130 0.41 -0.59 -0.08
N LEU A 131 0.36 -0.21 1.20
CA LEU A 131 -0.21 -1.03 2.26
C LEU A 131 -1.54 -0.41 2.69
N HIS A 132 -2.64 -1.15 2.63
CA HIS A 132 -3.97 -0.62 2.96
C HIS A 132 -4.84 -1.62 3.73
N VAL A 133 -6.07 -1.23 4.06
CA VAL A 133 -7.01 -2.08 4.80
C VAL A 133 -7.46 -3.26 3.93
N ALA A 134 -7.39 -4.46 4.49
CA ALA A 134 -7.80 -5.69 3.85
C ALA A 134 -9.31 -5.74 3.66
N SER A 135 -9.74 -6.31 2.53
CA SER A 135 -11.12 -6.77 2.36
C SER A 135 -11.41 -7.93 3.31
N ALA A 136 -12.70 -8.19 3.58
CA ALA A 136 -13.11 -9.37 4.32
C ALA A 136 -12.53 -10.64 3.68
N GLY A 137 -11.85 -11.47 4.49
CA GLY A 137 -11.20 -12.69 3.99
C GLY A 137 -9.87 -12.49 3.26
N TYR A 138 -9.30 -11.28 3.28
CA TYR A 138 -7.99 -10.97 2.67
C TYR A 138 -7.93 -11.26 1.16
N GLY A 139 -8.98 -10.85 0.43
CA GLY A 139 -9.03 -10.99 -1.02
C GLY A 139 -7.79 -10.39 -1.69
N ALA A 140 -7.29 -11.07 -2.73
CA ALA A 140 -6.07 -10.69 -3.42
C ALA A 140 -6.17 -9.28 -4.03
N THR A 141 -5.05 -8.54 -4.00
CA THR A 141 -4.96 -7.17 -4.54
C THR A 141 -4.44 -7.16 -5.98
N ALA A 142 -4.28 -5.96 -6.55
CA ALA A 142 -3.56 -5.76 -7.81
C ALA A 142 -2.03 -5.62 -7.64
N GLY A 143 -1.50 -5.69 -6.41
CA GLY A 143 -0.07 -5.56 -6.11
C GLY A 143 0.25 -5.01 -4.72
N CYS A 144 -0.73 -4.40 -4.03
CA CYS A 144 -0.60 -3.91 -2.66
C CYS A 144 -0.45 -5.03 -1.62
N ALA A 145 0.10 -4.67 -0.46
CA ALA A 145 -0.07 -5.44 0.78
C ALA A 145 -1.35 -5.00 1.49
N THR A 146 -1.96 -5.89 2.28
CA THR A 146 -3.08 -5.52 3.15
C THR A 146 -2.97 -6.11 4.54
N LEU A 147 -3.53 -5.41 5.51
CA LEU A 147 -3.72 -5.83 6.90
C LEU A 147 -5.15 -5.48 7.32
N THR A 148 -5.70 -6.09 8.38
CA THR A 148 -6.95 -5.55 8.93
C THR A 148 -6.74 -4.11 9.41
N ARG A 149 -7.82 -3.33 9.51
CA ARG A 149 -7.74 -1.97 10.05
C ARG A 149 -7.09 -1.93 11.44
N ALA A 150 -7.43 -2.89 12.31
CA ALA A 150 -6.87 -2.97 13.65
C ALA A 150 -5.36 -3.25 13.64
N ASP A 151 -4.93 -4.23 12.84
CA ASP A 151 -3.53 -4.61 12.72
C ASP A 151 -2.69 -3.51 12.06
N LEU A 152 -3.25 -2.81 11.07
CA LEU A 152 -2.60 -1.69 10.42
C LEU A 152 -2.39 -0.52 11.40
N LEU A 153 -3.39 -0.22 12.23
CA LEU A 153 -3.26 0.80 13.29
C LEU A 153 -2.22 0.38 14.35
N GLU A 154 -2.21 -0.89 14.76
CA GLU A 154 -1.20 -1.42 15.69
C GLU A 154 0.21 -1.29 15.10
N PHE A 155 0.39 -1.69 13.83
CA PHE A 155 1.66 -1.53 13.13
C PHE A 155 2.11 -0.06 13.08
N LEU A 156 1.24 0.86 12.70
CA LEU A 156 1.58 2.28 12.58
C LEU A 156 2.02 2.89 13.92
N ALA A 157 1.41 2.46 15.04
CA ALA A 157 1.78 2.90 16.38
C ALA A 157 3.14 2.34 16.85
N LEU A 158 3.57 1.19 16.31
CA LEU A 158 4.83 0.53 16.64
C LEU A 158 5.99 0.88 15.69
N ALA A 159 5.67 1.35 14.48
CA ALA A 159 6.67 1.64 13.46
C ALA A 159 7.66 2.70 13.92
N ALA A 160 8.93 2.53 13.55
CA ALA A 160 9.99 3.46 13.88
C ALA A 160 10.41 4.27 12.63
N PRO A 161 11.05 5.44 12.82
CA PRO A 161 11.67 6.16 11.70
C PRO A 161 12.59 5.23 10.89
N GLY A 162 12.44 5.26 9.56
CA GLY A 162 13.21 4.42 8.64
C GLY A 162 12.69 2.98 8.48
N THR A 163 11.58 2.60 9.13
CA THR A 163 10.90 1.32 8.82
C THR A 163 10.47 1.29 7.36
N ARG A 164 10.74 0.15 6.71
CA ARG A 164 10.33 -0.15 5.33
C ARG A 164 9.31 -1.28 5.31
N LEU A 165 8.57 -1.39 4.22
CA LEU A 165 7.80 -2.60 3.90
C LEU A 165 8.61 -3.44 2.92
N CYS A 166 8.87 -4.70 3.29
CA CYS A 166 9.60 -5.65 2.47
C CYS A 166 8.71 -6.79 2.03
N PHE A 167 8.55 -6.99 0.72
CA PHE A 167 8.01 -8.23 0.17
C PHE A 167 9.14 -9.23 -0.05
N ARG A 168 9.02 -10.43 0.54
CA ARG A 168 9.99 -11.52 0.38
C ARG A 168 9.31 -12.76 -0.17
N ALA A 169 10.03 -13.46 -1.04
CA ALA A 169 9.67 -14.82 -1.42
C ALA A 169 9.69 -15.75 -0.20
N GLU A 170 9.07 -16.92 -0.33
CA GLU A 170 9.26 -18.04 0.60
C GLU A 170 10.76 -18.37 0.72
N GLU A 171 11.20 -18.72 1.93
CA GLU A 171 12.51 -19.37 2.14
C GLU A 171 12.41 -20.88 1.91
#